data_AF-A0A1N7N5Q9-F1
#
_entry.id   AF-A0A1N7N5Q9-F1
#
_cell.length_a   1.000
_cell.length_b   1.000
_cell.length_c   1.000
_cell.angle_alpha   90.00
_cell.angle_beta   90.00
_cell.angle_gamma   90.00
#
_symmetry.space_group_name_H-M   'P 1'
#
loop_
_entity.id
_entity.type
_entity.pdbx_description
1 polymer ?
#
loop_
_entity_poly.entity_id
_entity_poly.type
_entity_poly.pdbx_seq_one_letter_code
_entity_poly.pdbx_strand_id
1 'polypeptide(L)'
;MMNKRHSLHDVKLQPAFFEDGQQATLLRYLDPDFINRFQQDIQQQRFNAVQFGRWLEEERHSQHDRHPVLRLPTHRAFHIVCCEVVCHRPGMPALDPQKISSAGFVIRKEKPTGQQAWIIEEGEAVGWQSRQRPIADPDINRRLCPNGLLQKRTSSPVFSGEEVHPLHPVKVKDSKGKCRTLLFGYVPLGGFYYERNVQFDTSDVQEINNLAVANLPWPFGYSNGANQAWNPEQDRIQLDRGRPTAAFAELLMQLIHRYHLGEEDRADNQQLETLCDQIYFYDPDAWRRIPIYLPKMQKMRTGIHNPFDFSHAEFIPVYRTTSLIDYLRLCFADKENNPLVRWAAQVSDLADAAGGMNRLGNIPALPLHNGQGSLSDSLAFTESQAESMRSSLGQRLRDLTLATSLEIPLPKFAQGPDDLFRIIPFVRSVNDERHEQITWADQNSQSTTFRVAATFDPEASRPSLIPMPSMRDLKRGLAKGASILTPGDTFSLVNSLKFKKGISEDTVSGNFDLGAGIQWICSFSLPVITIVAMILLMIMVSLLNIIFFWMPWVKVCLPFPKMPKGSDG
;
A
#
# COMPACT_ATOMS: atom_id res chain seq x y z
N MET A 1 42.43 -49.76 -26.44
CA MET A 1 42.32 -48.84 -25.28
C MET A 1 40.86 -48.41 -25.15
N MET A 2 40.09 -49.06 -24.27
CA MET A 2 38.72 -48.65 -23.97
C MET A 2 38.77 -47.37 -23.13
N ASN A 3 38.24 -46.28 -23.67
CA ASN A 3 37.99 -45.03 -22.95
C ASN A 3 37.11 -45.36 -21.74
N LYS A 4 37.69 -45.41 -20.53
CA LYS A 4 36.94 -45.37 -19.28
C LYS A 4 36.19 -44.04 -19.27
N ARG A 5 34.89 -44.08 -19.56
CA ARG A 5 33.94 -43.01 -19.28
C ARG A 5 34.05 -42.72 -17.78
N HIS A 6 34.73 -41.63 -17.42
CA HIS A 6 34.78 -41.19 -16.03
C HIS A 6 33.41 -40.62 -15.72
N SER A 7 32.62 -41.34 -14.92
CA SER A 7 31.38 -40.83 -14.35
C SER A 7 31.63 -39.47 -13.69
N LEU A 8 30.80 -38.47 -14.00
CA LEU A 8 30.81 -37.18 -13.36
C LEU A 8 30.65 -37.43 -11.86
N HIS A 9 31.69 -37.10 -11.11
CA HIS A 9 31.65 -37.21 -9.66
C HIS A 9 30.59 -36.25 -9.11
N ASP A 10 29.97 -36.62 -7.98
CA ASP A 10 29.00 -35.78 -7.29
C ASP A 10 29.53 -34.34 -7.18
N VAL A 11 28.71 -33.38 -7.60
CA VAL A 11 29.05 -31.96 -7.50
C VAL A 11 28.67 -31.48 -6.12
N LYS A 12 29.50 -30.59 -5.54
CA LYS A 12 29.23 -29.94 -4.26
C LYS A 12 29.49 -28.44 -4.37
N LEU A 13 28.62 -27.66 -3.73
CA LEU A 13 28.85 -26.23 -3.46
C LEU A 13 29.50 -26.09 -2.08
N GLN A 14 30.43 -25.15 -1.96
CA GLN A 14 31.12 -24.81 -0.71
C GLN A 14 31.32 -23.29 -0.62
N PRO A 15 31.61 -22.73 0.58
CA PRO A 15 32.03 -21.33 0.72
C PRO A 15 33.18 -20.94 -0.20
N ALA A 16 33.29 -19.65 -0.53
CA ALA A 16 34.42 -19.16 -1.30
C ALA A 16 35.75 -19.42 -0.57
N PHE A 17 36.83 -19.73 -1.29
CA PHE A 17 38.13 -20.06 -0.67
C PHE A 17 38.75 -18.97 0.20
N PHE A 18 38.28 -17.73 0.05
CA PHE A 18 38.74 -16.57 0.82
C PHE A 18 37.85 -16.27 2.04
N GLU A 19 36.83 -17.09 2.29
CA GLU A 19 36.05 -17.07 3.53
C GLU A 19 36.57 -18.13 4.50
N ASP A 20 36.44 -17.85 5.80
CA ASP A 20 36.80 -18.78 6.89
C ASP A 20 35.76 -19.91 7.10
N GLY A 21 35.01 -20.24 6.03
CA GLY A 21 34.31 -21.51 5.89
C GLY A 21 32.94 -21.62 6.56
N GLN A 22 32.27 -20.54 6.92
CA GLN A 22 31.00 -20.64 7.64
C GLN A 22 29.74 -20.55 6.75
N GLN A 23 29.74 -19.73 5.69
CA GLN A 23 28.56 -19.45 4.85
C GLN A 23 28.95 -19.01 3.42
N ALA A 24 28.00 -18.96 2.48
CA ALA A 24 28.23 -18.26 1.20
C ALA A 24 28.51 -16.78 1.43
N THR A 25 29.49 -16.28 0.70
CA THR A 25 30.00 -14.93 0.85
C THR A 25 29.01 -13.92 0.30
N LEU A 26 28.67 -12.90 1.09
CA LEU A 26 28.02 -11.68 0.60
C LEU A 26 29.02 -10.53 0.61
N LEU A 27 29.16 -9.90 -0.55
CA LEU A 27 30.06 -8.77 -0.78
C LEU A 27 29.24 -7.50 -1.00
N ARG A 28 29.77 -6.34 -0.57
CA ARG A 28 29.15 -5.03 -0.78
C ARG A 28 30.09 -4.08 -1.49
N TYR A 29 29.64 -3.53 -2.61
CA TYR A 29 30.29 -2.48 -3.37
C TYR A 29 29.45 -1.20 -3.34
N LEU A 30 30.11 -0.03 -3.36
CA LEU A 30 29.44 1.28 -3.25
C LEU A 30 29.53 2.10 -4.55
N ASP A 31 29.88 1.43 -5.65
CA ASP A 31 30.05 2.02 -6.96
C ASP A 31 29.33 1.17 -8.01
N PRO A 32 28.84 1.80 -9.09
CA PRO A 32 28.11 1.09 -10.13
C PRO A 32 28.98 0.16 -10.98
N ASP A 33 30.31 0.25 -10.90
CA ASP A 33 31.25 -0.61 -11.64
C ASP A 33 31.70 -1.84 -10.82
N PHE A 34 30.84 -2.26 -9.90
CA PHE A 34 31.12 -3.29 -8.89
C PHE A 34 31.54 -4.64 -9.47
N ILE A 35 31.07 -5.02 -10.68
CA ILE A 35 31.44 -6.28 -11.33
C ILE A 35 32.92 -6.27 -11.76
N ASN A 36 33.37 -5.20 -12.40
CA ASN A 36 34.76 -5.07 -12.83
C ASN A 36 35.70 -5.00 -11.62
N ARG A 37 35.30 -4.25 -10.58
CA ARG A 37 36.05 -4.20 -9.32
C ARG A 37 36.12 -5.55 -8.63
N PHE A 38 35.03 -6.29 -8.58
CA PHE A 38 35.03 -7.65 -8.05
C PHE A 38 36.03 -8.55 -8.79
N GLN A 39 35.99 -8.57 -10.13
CA GLN A 39 36.94 -9.37 -10.90
C GLN A 39 38.40 -8.96 -10.63
N GLN A 40 38.67 -7.66 -10.50
CA GLN A 40 39.99 -7.15 -10.15
C GLN A 40 40.42 -7.58 -8.74
N ASP A 41 39.53 -7.47 -7.74
CA ASP A 41 39.81 -7.88 -6.36
C ASP A 41 40.12 -9.37 -6.26
N ILE A 42 39.38 -10.20 -7.00
CA ILE A 42 39.62 -11.64 -7.08
C ILE A 42 40.97 -11.95 -7.75
N GLN A 43 41.29 -11.30 -8.86
CA GLN A 43 42.58 -11.48 -9.56
C GLN A 43 43.77 -11.04 -8.69
N GLN A 44 43.61 -9.95 -7.95
CA GLN A 44 44.65 -9.36 -7.11
C GLN A 44 44.65 -9.90 -5.67
N GLN A 45 43.75 -10.85 -5.37
CA GLN A 45 43.59 -11.48 -4.06
C GLN A 45 43.41 -10.49 -2.89
N ARG A 46 42.61 -9.43 -3.10
CA ARG A 46 42.35 -8.35 -2.13
C ARG A 46 41.28 -8.69 -1.10
N PHE A 47 41.38 -9.86 -0.47
CA PHE A 47 40.33 -10.39 0.40
C PHE A 47 40.25 -9.74 1.79
N ASN A 48 41.24 -8.93 2.18
CA ASN A 48 41.22 -8.19 3.46
C ASN A 48 40.41 -6.88 3.39
N ALA A 49 39.87 -6.54 2.22
CA ALA A 49 39.15 -5.29 2.00
C ALA A 49 37.74 -5.33 2.61
N VAL A 50 37.15 -4.16 2.90
CA VAL A 50 35.88 -4.04 3.64
C VAL A 50 34.72 -4.77 2.94
N GLN A 51 34.74 -4.82 1.61
CA GLN A 51 33.73 -5.52 0.82
C GLN A 51 33.66 -7.03 1.10
N PHE A 52 34.73 -7.65 1.63
CA PHE A 52 34.81 -9.07 1.99
C PHE A 52 34.46 -9.30 3.48
N GLY A 53 33.20 -9.00 3.84
CA GLY A 53 32.61 -9.41 5.12
C GLY A 53 32.61 -8.38 6.26
N ARG A 54 33.61 -7.48 6.37
CA ARG A 54 33.63 -6.45 7.44
C ARG A 54 32.41 -5.55 7.42
N TRP A 55 31.87 -5.29 6.24
CA TRP A 55 30.65 -4.50 6.06
C TRP A 55 29.42 -5.09 6.76
N LEU A 56 29.36 -6.41 7.00
CA LEU A 56 28.21 -7.05 7.65
C LEU A 56 28.03 -6.59 9.10
N GLU A 57 29.12 -6.24 9.79
CA GLU A 57 29.07 -5.67 11.13
C GLU A 57 28.62 -4.19 11.12
N GLU A 58 28.93 -3.46 10.05
CA GLU A 58 28.50 -2.06 9.87
C GLU A 58 26.99 -1.94 9.61
N GLU A 59 26.36 -2.98 9.06
CA GLU A 59 24.94 -2.96 8.63
C GLU A 59 23.97 -3.59 9.65
N ARG A 60 24.34 -3.68 10.94
CA ARG A 60 23.47 -4.21 12.00
C ARG A 60 22.60 -3.13 12.64
N HIS A 61 21.88 -2.37 11.81
CA HIS A 61 21.05 -1.23 12.23
C HIS A 61 19.53 -1.53 12.19
N SER A 62 19.13 -2.80 12.06
CA SER A 62 17.73 -3.20 12.15
C SER A 62 17.16 -2.86 13.54
N GLN A 63 15.93 -2.36 13.57
CA GLN A 63 15.19 -2.12 14.82
C GLN A 63 14.70 -3.41 15.50
N HIS A 64 14.67 -4.53 14.76
CA HIS A 64 14.09 -5.79 15.22
C HIS A 64 15.13 -6.78 15.78
N ASP A 65 16.35 -6.77 15.25
CA ASP A 65 17.41 -7.72 15.59
C ASP A 65 18.80 -7.25 15.11
N ARG A 66 19.81 -8.12 15.23
CA ARG A 66 21.19 -7.86 14.81
C ARG A 66 21.55 -8.46 13.45
N HIS A 67 20.57 -8.84 12.64
CA HIS A 67 20.87 -9.33 11.29
C HIS A 67 21.34 -8.16 10.39
N PRO A 68 22.28 -8.42 9.46
CA PRO A 68 22.73 -7.39 8.52
C PRO A 68 21.57 -6.92 7.63
N VAL A 69 21.51 -5.62 7.40
CA VAL A 69 20.51 -4.98 6.53
C VAL A 69 21.17 -4.63 5.19
N LEU A 70 20.74 -5.28 4.11
CA LEU A 70 21.25 -4.98 2.77
C LEU A 70 20.57 -3.73 2.23
N ARG A 71 21.42 -2.79 1.83
CA ARG A 71 21.02 -1.54 1.17
C ARG A 71 20.59 -1.76 -0.29
N LEU A 72 19.66 -0.95 -0.75
CA LEU A 72 19.12 -1.00 -2.11
C LEU A 72 20.08 -0.34 -3.12
N PRO A 73 19.96 -0.64 -4.43
CA PRO A 73 20.68 0.08 -5.48
C PRO A 73 20.39 1.59 -5.48
N THR A 74 19.20 2.01 -5.05
CA THR A 74 18.83 3.41 -4.85
C THR A 74 19.68 4.10 -3.78
N HIS A 75 20.22 3.34 -2.82
CA HIS A 75 21.20 3.80 -1.83
C HIS A 75 22.65 3.77 -2.36
N ARG A 76 22.85 3.43 -3.64
CA ARG A 76 24.16 3.25 -4.30
C ARG A 76 25.00 2.12 -3.67
N ALA A 77 24.33 1.08 -3.18
CA ALA A 77 24.98 -0.13 -2.70
C ALA A 77 24.61 -1.32 -3.60
N PHE A 78 25.61 -2.13 -3.94
CA PHE A 78 25.48 -3.27 -4.84
C PHE A 78 26.05 -4.50 -4.15
N HIS A 79 25.25 -5.56 -4.08
CA HIS A 79 25.61 -6.78 -3.37
C HIS A 79 25.91 -7.91 -4.36
N ILE A 80 26.97 -8.67 -4.10
CA ILE A 80 27.34 -9.87 -4.84
C ILE A 80 27.28 -11.06 -3.89
N VAL A 81 26.70 -12.18 -4.31
CA VAL A 81 26.86 -13.47 -3.65
C VAL A 81 27.92 -14.31 -4.35
N CYS A 82 28.77 -14.98 -3.58
CA CYS A 82 29.82 -15.87 -4.11
C CYS A 82 29.85 -17.22 -3.39
N CYS A 83 30.12 -18.28 -4.15
CA CYS A 83 30.42 -19.62 -3.63
C CYS A 83 31.35 -20.38 -4.58
N GLU A 84 31.92 -21.49 -4.13
CA GLU A 84 32.74 -22.38 -4.97
C GLU A 84 31.96 -23.62 -5.39
N VAL A 85 32.27 -24.12 -6.58
CA VAL A 85 31.80 -25.41 -7.07
C VAL A 85 32.96 -26.40 -7.25
N VAL A 86 32.82 -27.56 -6.62
CA VAL A 86 33.85 -28.60 -6.57
C VAL A 86 33.28 -29.97 -6.91
N CYS A 87 34.16 -30.87 -7.35
CA CYS A 87 33.85 -32.30 -7.40
C CYS A 87 34.02 -32.89 -5.99
N HIS A 88 33.00 -33.59 -5.49
CA HIS A 88 32.97 -34.27 -4.20
C HIS A 88 33.83 -35.53 -4.22
N ARG A 89 35.15 -35.33 -4.14
CA ARG A 89 36.16 -36.39 -4.05
C ARG A 89 37.36 -35.91 -3.24
N PRO A 90 38.27 -36.80 -2.80
CA PRO A 90 39.45 -36.39 -2.05
C PRO A 90 40.20 -35.22 -2.72
N GLY A 91 40.49 -34.19 -1.93
CA GLY A 91 41.12 -32.96 -2.39
C GLY A 91 40.18 -31.86 -2.92
N MET A 92 38.87 -32.13 -3.05
CA MET A 92 37.84 -31.19 -3.52
C MET A 92 38.33 -30.34 -4.70
N PRO A 93 38.68 -30.97 -5.85
CA PRO A 93 39.14 -30.23 -7.00
C PRO A 93 38.01 -29.43 -7.62
N ALA A 94 38.37 -28.28 -8.21
CA ALA A 94 37.44 -27.41 -8.90
C ALA A 94 36.69 -28.16 -10.03
N LEU A 95 35.38 -27.94 -10.12
CA LEU A 95 34.59 -28.42 -11.25
C LEU A 95 34.96 -27.64 -12.51
N ASP A 96 35.11 -28.31 -13.64
CA ASP A 96 35.34 -27.62 -14.92
C ASP A 96 34.06 -26.84 -15.33
N PRO A 97 34.12 -25.52 -15.55
CA PRO A 97 32.97 -24.70 -15.96
C PRO A 97 32.24 -25.20 -17.21
N GLN A 98 32.93 -25.91 -18.11
CA GLN A 98 32.27 -26.52 -19.28
C GLN A 98 31.24 -27.61 -18.92
N LYS A 99 31.32 -28.16 -17.70
CA LYS A 99 30.35 -29.13 -17.16
C LYS A 99 29.13 -28.47 -16.51
N ILE A 100 29.13 -27.14 -16.37
CA ILE A 100 28.03 -26.36 -15.79
C ILE A 100 27.09 -25.95 -16.93
N SER A 101 25.86 -26.47 -16.93
CA SER A 101 24.84 -26.03 -17.89
C SER A 101 24.22 -24.69 -17.49
N SER A 102 23.99 -24.50 -16.20
CA SER A 102 23.52 -23.25 -15.62
C SER A 102 23.83 -23.21 -14.13
N ALA A 103 24.02 -22.01 -13.57
CA ALA A 103 24.13 -21.80 -12.14
C ALA A 103 23.29 -20.60 -11.74
N GLY A 104 22.76 -20.63 -10.52
CA GLY A 104 21.89 -19.57 -10.05
C GLY A 104 21.72 -19.62 -8.55
N PHE A 105 20.94 -18.68 -8.03
CA PHE A 105 20.51 -18.69 -6.65
C PHE A 105 19.07 -18.20 -6.57
N VAL A 106 18.45 -18.53 -5.44
CA VAL A 106 17.11 -18.05 -5.08
C VAL A 106 17.20 -17.30 -3.77
N ILE A 107 16.29 -16.35 -3.56
CA ILE A 107 16.14 -15.66 -2.28
C ILE A 107 14.88 -16.23 -1.63
N ARG A 108 15.01 -16.74 -0.40
CA ARG A 108 13.89 -17.26 0.38
C ARG A 108 13.65 -16.41 1.60
N LYS A 109 12.38 -16.24 1.95
CA LYS A 109 11.96 -15.65 3.21
C LYS A 109 11.86 -16.74 4.28
N GLU A 110 12.55 -16.53 5.39
CA GLU A 110 12.55 -17.43 6.54
C GLU A 110 11.28 -17.21 7.38
N LYS A 111 10.64 -18.30 7.80
CA LYS A 111 9.50 -18.30 8.72
C LYS A 111 9.73 -19.35 9.81
N PRO A 112 9.11 -19.20 11.00
CA PRO A 112 9.23 -20.21 12.06
C PRO A 112 8.80 -21.62 11.62
N THR A 113 7.85 -21.70 10.69
CA THR A 113 7.26 -22.95 10.20
C THR A 113 7.84 -23.44 8.86
N GLY A 114 8.87 -22.77 8.31
CA GLY A 114 9.51 -23.16 7.06
C GLY A 114 10.07 -22.00 6.24
N GLN A 115 10.15 -22.16 4.92
CA GLN A 115 10.63 -21.13 4.00
C GLN A 115 9.57 -20.79 2.97
N GLN A 116 9.49 -19.50 2.62
CA GLN A 116 8.68 -19.02 1.50
C GLN A 116 9.59 -18.71 0.31
N ALA A 117 9.12 -19.07 -0.88
CA ALA A 117 9.77 -18.78 -2.15
C ALA A 117 9.05 -17.63 -2.85
N TRP A 118 9.80 -16.80 -3.58
CA TRP A 118 9.21 -15.79 -4.45
C TRP A 118 8.76 -16.47 -5.75
N ILE A 119 7.45 -16.51 -5.99
CA ILE A 119 6.87 -17.26 -7.11
C ILE A 119 6.52 -16.32 -8.27
N ILE A 120 6.87 -16.76 -9.47
CA ILE A 120 6.47 -16.18 -10.75
C ILE A 120 5.57 -17.18 -11.46
N GLU A 121 4.43 -16.74 -11.94
CA GLU A 121 3.51 -17.51 -12.78
C GLU A 121 3.29 -16.77 -14.09
N GLU A 122 3.62 -17.43 -15.20
CA GLU A 122 3.47 -16.85 -16.55
C GLU A 122 4.12 -15.48 -16.69
N GLY A 123 5.25 -15.27 -16.01
CA GLY A 123 6.04 -14.04 -16.04
C GLY A 123 5.62 -12.96 -15.05
N GLU A 124 4.53 -13.17 -14.31
CA GLU A 124 4.04 -12.21 -13.32
C GLU A 124 4.37 -12.69 -11.91
N ALA A 125 4.81 -11.77 -11.05
CA ALA A 125 5.12 -12.08 -9.66
C ALA A 125 3.81 -12.27 -8.87
N VAL A 126 3.68 -13.42 -8.21
CA VAL A 126 2.52 -13.76 -7.36
C VAL A 126 2.80 -13.46 -5.88
N GLY A 127 4.08 -13.31 -5.51
CA GLY A 127 4.50 -12.98 -4.16
C GLY A 127 5.20 -14.14 -3.43
N TRP A 128 5.28 -14.03 -2.10
CA TRP A 128 5.90 -15.04 -1.24
C TRP A 128 4.94 -16.18 -0.92
N GLN A 129 5.27 -17.41 -1.35
CA GLN A 129 4.45 -18.59 -1.08
C GLN A 129 5.22 -19.66 -0.30
N SER A 130 4.52 -20.37 0.60
CA SER A 130 5.08 -21.49 1.37
C SER A 130 5.52 -22.62 0.44
N ARG A 131 6.73 -23.14 0.65
CA ARG A 131 7.29 -24.17 -0.23
C ARG A 131 7.21 -25.56 0.38
N GLN A 132 6.49 -26.46 -0.32
CA GLN A 132 6.38 -27.87 0.09
C GLN A 132 7.61 -28.72 -0.26
N ARG A 133 8.34 -28.39 -1.34
CA ARG A 133 9.52 -29.13 -1.82
C ARG A 133 10.75 -28.21 -1.98
N PRO A 134 11.58 -28.04 -0.93
CA PRO A 134 12.66 -27.04 -0.92
C PRO A 134 13.85 -27.37 -1.81
N ILE A 135 13.98 -28.59 -2.34
CA ILE A 135 15.15 -29.05 -3.13
C ILE A 135 14.75 -29.32 -4.60
N ALA A 136 13.48 -29.16 -4.97
CA ALA A 136 13.07 -29.30 -6.36
C ALA A 136 13.60 -28.14 -7.22
N ASP A 137 13.88 -28.40 -8.50
CA ASP A 137 14.36 -27.37 -9.44
C ASP A 137 13.46 -26.12 -9.40
N PRO A 138 14.00 -24.89 -9.31
CA PRO A 138 13.15 -23.70 -9.23
C PRO A 138 12.30 -23.49 -10.49
N ASP A 139 12.79 -23.87 -11.68
CA ASP A 139 12.06 -23.78 -12.95
C ASP A 139 11.07 -24.95 -13.08
N ILE A 140 9.77 -24.66 -13.17
CA ILE A 140 8.73 -25.70 -13.21
C ILE A 140 8.89 -26.61 -14.43
N ASN A 141 9.33 -26.07 -15.57
CA ASN A 141 9.47 -26.86 -16.79
C ASN A 141 10.64 -27.84 -16.66
N ARG A 142 11.75 -27.42 -16.04
CA ARG A 142 12.88 -28.33 -15.75
C ARG A 142 12.48 -29.48 -14.84
N ARG A 143 11.62 -29.23 -13.84
CA ARG A 143 11.09 -30.30 -12.97
C ARG A 143 10.30 -31.35 -13.75
N LEU A 144 9.58 -30.93 -14.79
CA LEU A 144 8.74 -31.79 -15.61
C LEU A 144 9.51 -32.50 -16.72
N CYS A 145 10.74 -32.06 -17.03
CA CYS A 145 11.60 -32.70 -18.03
C CYS A 145 12.28 -33.96 -17.45
N PRO A 146 12.08 -35.16 -18.03
CA PRO A 146 12.68 -36.40 -17.54
C PRO A 146 14.21 -36.42 -17.49
N ASN A 147 14.87 -35.67 -18.37
CA ASN A 147 16.33 -35.58 -18.49
C ASN A 147 16.92 -34.25 -17.96
N GLY A 148 16.09 -33.36 -17.40
CA GLY A 148 16.46 -32.04 -16.89
C GLY A 148 16.89 -31.01 -17.95
N LEU A 149 17.12 -31.41 -19.20
CA LEU A 149 17.54 -30.51 -20.27
C LEU A 149 16.34 -29.75 -20.86
N LEU A 150 16.25 -28.43 -20.58
CA LEU A 150 15.30 -27.57 -21.29
C LEU A 150 15.65 -27.52 -22.77
N GLN A 151 14.75 -28.03 -23.60
CA GLN A 151 14.74 -27.69 -25.02
C GLN A 151 14.30 -26.23 -25.21
N LYS A 152 14.66 -25.63 -26.36
CA LYS A 152 14.25 -24.27 -26.71
C LYS A 152 12.73 -24.16 -26.61
N ARG A 153 12.23 -23.26 -25.76
CA ARG A 153 10.79 -23.07 -25.44
C ARG A 153 9.98 -22.87 -26.73
N THR A 154 9.13 -23.84 -27.09
CA THR A 154 8.28 -23.77 -28.29
C THR A 154 6.80 -23.51 -27.99
N SER A 155 6.30 -23.87 -26.80
CA SER A 155 4.85 -23.75 -26.45
C SER A 155 4.51 -22.73 -25.36
N SER A 156 5.43 -22.38 -24.45
CA SER A 156 5.26 -21.28 -23.50
C SER A 156 6.59 -20.57 -23.28
N PRO A 157 6.77 -19.33 -23.81
CA PRO A 157 8.04 -18.62 -23.70
C PRO A 157 8.28 -18.08 -22.29
N VAL A 158 7.24 -18.00 -21.44
CA VAL A 158 7.28 -17.26 -20.18
C VAL A 158 7.67 -18.17 -19.01
N PHE A 159 8.46 -17.63 -18.08
CA PHE A 159 8.97 -18.36 -16.93
C PHE A 159 7.88 -18.55 -15.87
N SER A 160 7.79 -19.77 -15.32
CA SER A 160 6.97 -20.09 -14.16
C SER A 160 7.80 -20.91 -13.17
N GLY A 161 7.68 -20.59 -11.88
CA GLY A 161 8.45 -21.24 -10.82
C GLY A 161 8.93 -20.27 -9.76
N GLU A 162 9.94 -20.68 -8.99
CA GLU A 162 10.63 -19.79 -8.06
C GLU A 162 11.59 -18.88 -8.82
N GLU A 163 11.60 -17.59 -8.51
CA GLU A 163 12.50 -16.65 -9.17
C GLU A 163 13.98 -17.02 -8.96
N VAL A 164 14.71 -17.06 -10.07
CA VAL A 164 16.13 -17.42 -10.11
C VAL A 164 16.94 -16.23 -10.57
N HIS A 165 18.06 -16.01 -9.89
CA HIS A 165 19.08 -15.04 -10.28
C HIS A 165 20.34 -15.79 -10.76
N PRO A 166 20.99 -15.37 -11.85
CA PRO A 166 22.10 -16.11 -12.44
C PRO A 166 23.37 -16.04 -11.59
N LEU A 167 24.14 -17.13 -11.59
CA LEU A 167 25.52 -17.18 -11.12
C LEU A 167 26.44 -17.44 -12.31
N HIS A 168 27.55 -16.70 -12.37
CA HIS A 168 28.54 -16.77 -13.43
C HIS A 168 29.80 -17.51 -12.94
N PRO A 169 30.29 -18.52 -13.66
CA PRO A 169 31.50 -19.24 -13.30
C PRO A 169 32.77 -18.48 -13.71
N VAL A 170 33.77 -18.44 -12.82
CA VAL A 170 35.10 -17.88 -13.05
C VAL A 170 36.15 -18.84 -12.52
N LYS A 171 37.16 -19.15 -13.36
CA LYS A 171 38.35 -19.89 -12.92
C LYS A 171 39.34 -18.94 -12.28
N VAL A 172 39.79 -19.26 -11.07
CA VAL A 172 40.77 -18.47 -10.32
C VAL A 172 41.82 -19.38 -9.70
N LYS A 173 42.99 -18.84 -9.34
CA LYS A 173 44.02 -19.56 -8.59
C LYS A 173 44.12 -18.95 -7.20
N ASP A 174 44.14 -19.79 -6.18
CA ASP A 174 44.39 -19.34 -4.81
C ASP A 174 45.89 -19.03 -4.58
N SER A 175 46.23 -18.55 -3.39
CA SER A 175 47.61 -18.20 -3.00
C SER A 175 48.58 -19.39 -3.05
N LYS A 176 48.06 -20.63 -3.01
CA LYS A 176 48.83 -21.87 -3.13
C LYS A 176 48.88 -22.39 -4.58
N GLY A 177 48.33 -21.64 -5.53
CA GLY A 177 48.28 -21.99 -6.94
C GLY A 177 47.23 -23.04 -7.30
N LYS A 178 46.38 -23.46 -6.35
CA LYS A 178 45.30 -24.43 -6.62
C LYS A 178 44.20 -23.73 -7.42
N CYS A 179 43.81 -24.34 -8.53
CA CYS A 179 42.68 -23.88 -9.34
C CYS A 179 41.36 -24.02 -8.57
N ARG A 180 40.54 -22.99 -8.64
CA ARG A 180 39.20 -22.87 -8.06
C ARG A 180 38.21 -22.48 -9.15
N THR A 181 36.97 -22.94 -9.01
CA THR A 181 35.85 -22.48 -9.84
C THR A 181 34.87 -21.74 -8.94
N LEU A 182 34.91 -20.42 -9.03
CA LEU A 182 34.05 -19.51 -8.27
C LEU A 182 32.77 -19.25 -9.06
N LEU A 183 31.64 -19.27 -8.39
CA LEU A 183 30.35 -18.81 -8.88
C LEU A 183 30.04 -17.48 -8.21
N PHE A 184 29.69 -16.46 -8.98
CA PHE A 184 29.31 -15.15 -8.45
C PHE A 184 28.08 -14.58 -9.16
N GLY A 185 27.27 -13.80 -8.45
CA GLY A 185 26.10 -13.16 -9.03
C GLY A 185 25.66 -11.93 -8.27
N TYR A 186 25.07 -10.97 -8.99
CA TYR A 186 24.48 -9.77 -8.41
C TYR A 186 23.20 -10.14 -7.65
N VAL A 187 23.00 -9.56 -6.45
CA VAL A 187 21.81 -9.75 -5.62
C VAL A 187 20.80 -8.62 -5.90
N PRO A 188 19.71 -8.88 -6.66
CA PRO A 188 18.70 -7.86 -6.90
C PRO A 188 17.76 -7.74 -5.70
N LEU A 189 17.74 -6.55 -5.12
CA LEU A 189 16.91 -6.22 -3.95
C LEU A 189 15.71 -5.32 -4.32
N GLY A 190 15.44 -5.17 -5.62
CA GLY A 190 14.26 -4.48 -6.13
C GLY A 190 13.15 -5.46 -6.49
N GLY A 191 11.94 -4.93 -6.68
CA GLY A 191 10.79 -5.68 -7.16
C GLY A 191 9.51 -5.29 -6.44
N PHE A 192 8.38 -5.52 -7.11
CA PHE A 192 7.05 -5.37 -6.55
C PHE A 192 6.13 -6.44 -7.12
N TYR A 193 4.98 -6.61 -6.49
CA TYR A 193 3.90 -7.47 -6.98
C TYR A 193 2.54 -6.87 -6.62
N TYR A 194 1.49 -7.32 -7.30
CA TYR A 194 0.12 -6.99 -6.95
C TYR A 194 -0.46 -8.19 -6.21
N GLU A 195 -0.96 -7.97 -5.00
CA GLU A 195 -1.69 -9.00 -4.26
C GLU A 195 -2.99 -9.30 -5.01
N ARG A 196 -3.22 -10.57 -5.38
CA ARG A 196 -4.41 -10.95 -6.16
C ARG A 196 -5.53 -11.51 -5.30
N ASN A 197 -5.16 -12.09 -4.16
CA ASN A 197 -6.08 -12.79 -3.26
C ASN A 197 -6.07 -12.11 -1.90
N VAL A 198 -6.54 -10.87 -1.86
CA VAL A 198 -6.76 -10.17 -0.59
C VAL A 198 -8.00 -10.77 0.07
N GLN A 199 -7.79 -11.38 1.23
CA GLN A 199 -8.88 -11.84 2.10
C GLN A 199 -8.72 -11.15 3.44
N PHE A 200 -9.74 -10.38 3.81
CA PHE A 200 -9.82 -9.82 5.15
C PHE A 200 -10.26 -10.91 6.12
N ASP A 201 -9.56 -11.01 7.25
CA ASP A 201 -10.00 -11.89 8.33
C ASP A 201 -11.18 -11.25 9.11
N THR A 202 -11.72 -11.98 10.08
CA THR A 202 -12.87 -11.49 10.86
C THR A 202 -12.55 -10.25 11.68
N SER A 203 -11.30 -10.10 12.13
CA SER A 203 -10.84 -8.91 12.87
C SER A 203 -10.76 -7.69 11.95
N ASP A 204 -10.13 -7.84 10.79
CA ASP A 204 -10.01 -6.78 9.78
C ASP A 204 -11.39 -6.27 9.36
N VAL A 205 -12.32 -7.19 9.10
CA VAL A 205 -13.70 -6.84 8.74
C VAL A 205 -14.38 -6.03 9.86
N GLN A 206 -14.21 -6.44 11.12
CA GLN A 206 -14.80 -5.74 12.25
C GLN A 206 -14.18 -4.35 12.44
N GLU A 207 -12.86 -4.24 12.29
CA GLU A 207 -12.17 -2.97 12.43
C GLU A 207 -12.56 -2.00 11.30
N ILE A 208 -12.60 -2.45 10.04
CA ILE A 208 -13.07 -1.65 8.91
C ILE A 208 -14.53 -1.21 9.12
N ASN A 209 -15.39 -2.09 9.63
CA ASN A 209 -16.76 -1.74 10.00
C ASN A 209 -16.80 -0.64 11.04
N ASN A 210 -16.05 -0.80 12.13
CA ASN A 210 -15.98 0.18 13.20
C ASN A 210 -15.49 1.53 12.65
N LEU A 211 -14.48 1.54 11.78
CA LEU A 211 -13.94 2.75 11.15
C LEU A 211 -14.94 3.45 10.23
N ALA A 212 -15.77 2.69 9.51
CA ALA A 212 -16.79 3.24 8.63
C ALA A 212 -17.82 4.09 9.38
N VAL A 213 -18.05 3.78 10.66
CA VAL A 213 -19.06 4.42 11.52
C VAL A 213 -18.47 5.15 12.73
N ALA A 214 -17.14 5.10 12.94
CA ALA A 214 -16.47 5.67 14.11
C ALA A 214 -16.60 7.18 14.18
N ASN A 215 -16.60 7.84 13.02
CA ASN A 215 -16.67 9.29 12.91
C ASN A 215 -18.09 9.81 12.68
N LEU A 216 -19.09 8.93 12.61
CA LEU A 216 -20.49 9.34 12.44
C LEU A 216 -21.21 9.40 13.79
N PRO A 217 -22.00 10.45 14.05
CA PRO A 217 -22.87 10.53 15.22
C PRO A 217 -24.00 9.51 15.16
N TRP A 218 -24.52 9.16 16.34
CA TRP A 218 -25.78 8.42 16.44
C TRP A 218 -26.90 9.21 15.71
N PRO A 219 -27.75 8.57 14.90
CA PRO A 219 -27.93 7.12 14.77
C PRO A 219 -27.12 6.45 13.65
N PHE A 220 -26.26 7.15 12.92
CA PHE A 220 -25.52 6.58 11.78
C PHE A 220 -24.12 6.09 12.13
N GLY A 221 -23.69 6.31 13.37
CA GLY A 221 -22.48 5.72 13.91
C GLY A 221 -22.41 5.81 15.42
N TYR A 222 -21.20 5.63 15.94
CA TYR A 222 -20.94 5.46 17.37
C TYR A 222 -19.96 6.49 17.93
N SER A 223 -19.76 7.64 17.27
CA SER A 223 -18.84 8.67 17.74
C SER A 223 -19.20 9.21 19.13
N ASN A 224 -20.47 9.14 19.51
CA ASN A 224 -21.01 9.56 20.81
C ASN A 224 -21.03 8.42 21.85
N GLY A 225 -20.40 7.28 21.54
CA GLY A 225 -20.36 6.07 22.37
C GLY A 225 -21.23 4.93 21.83
N ALA A 226 -20.84 3.68 22.14
CA ALA A 226 -21.51 2.47 21.64
C ALA A 226 -22.81 2.11 22.39
N ASN A 227 -23.06 2.67 23.57
CA ASN A 227 -24.22 2.36 24.42
C ASN A 227 -25.43 3.28 24.14
N GLN A 228 -25.72 3.56 22.87
CA GLN A 228 -26.90 4.33 22.47
C GLN A 228 -28.04 3.37 22.14
N ALA A 229 -29.26 3.74 22.52
CA ALA A 229 -30.49 3.01 22.19
C ALA A 229 -31.39 3.93 21.37
N TRP A 230 -32.07 3.38 20.37
CA TRP A 230 -32.94 4.14 19.49
C TRP A 230 -34.08 4.81 20.27
N ASN A 231 -34.16 6.13 20.18
CA ASN A 231 -35.25 6.93 20.71
C ASN A 231 -36.10 7.48 19.54
N PRO A 232 -37.32 6.95 19.33
CA PRO A 232 -38.19 7.39 18.24
C PRO A 232 -38.54 8.88 18.23
N GLU A 233 -38.48 9.57 19.37
CA GLU A 233 -38.77 11.00 19.45
C GLU A 233 -37.61 11.88 19.00
N GLN A 234 -36.36 11.40 19.13
CA GLN A 234 -35.14 12.18 18.86
C GLN A 234 -34.41 11.72 17.61
N ASP A 235 -34.35 10.41 17.37
CA ASP A 235 -33.51 9.81 16.34
C ASP A 235 -34.24 9.60 15.00
N ARG A 236 -35.57 9.69 15.00
CA ARG A 236 -36.38 9.43 13.80
C ARG A 236 -36.26 10.54 12.77
N ILE A 237 -36.47 11.80 13.17
CA ILE A 237 -36.46 12.94 12.24
C ILE A 237 -35.01 13.41 12.06
N GLN A 238 -34.50 13.24 10.84
CA GLN A 238 -33.11 13.56 10.49
C GLN A 238 -33.02 14.83 9.62
N LEU A 239 -34.14 15.23 9.05
CA LEU A 239 -34.34 16.51 8.38
C LEU A 239 -35.72 17.04 8.75
N ASP A 240 -35.79 18.25 9.31
CA ASP A 240 -37.05 18.92 9.60
C ASP A 240 -37.16 20.21 8.80
N ARG A 241 -38.15 20.28 7.89
CA ARG A 241 -38.42 21.45 7.04
C ARG A 241 -37.15 21.97 6.37
N GLY A 242 -36.42 21.05 5.74
CA GLY A 242 -35.14 21.29 5.08
C GLY A 242 -33.93 21.44 5.99
N ARG A 243 -34.07 21.49 7.32
CA ARG A 243 -32.93 21.65 8.24
C ARG A 243 -32.45 20.30 8.76
N PRO A 244 -31.19 19.91 8.47
CA PRO A 244 -30.69 18.61 8.88
C PRO A 244 -30.24 18.62 10.34
N THR A 245 -30.28 17.45 10.99
CA THR A 245 -29.57 17.22 12.24
C THR A 245 -28.06 17.20 12.00
N ALA A 246 -27.25 17.34 13.05
CA ALA A 246 -25.80 17.19 12.94
C ALA A 246 -25.40 15.80 12.43
N ALA A 247 -26.05 14.75 12.94
CA ALA A 247 -25.82 13.36 12.52
C ALA A 247 -26.09 13.16 11.02
N PHE A 248 -27.22 13.68 10.52
CA PHE A 248 -27.58 13.55 9.11
C PHE A 248 -26.69 14.41 8.21
N ALA A 249 -26.29 15.60 8.65
CA ALA A 249 -25.36 16.43 7.90
C ALA A 249 -24.00 15.73 7.70
N GLU A 250 -23.44 15.11 8.74
CA GLU A 250 -22.18 14.36 8.64
C GLU A 250 -22.33 13.10 7.76
N LEU A 251 -23.43 12.35 7.90
CA LEU A 251 -23.74 11.24 6.99
C LEU A 251 -23.79 11.72 5.54
N LEU A 252 -24.56 12.78 5.27
CA LEU A 252 -24.76 13.31 3.93
C LEU A 252 -23.44 13.77 3.31
N MET A 253 -22.56 14.43 4.09
CA MET A 253 -21.21 14.78 3.64
C MET A 253 -20.39 13.55 3.27
N GLN A 254 -20.47 12.46 4.02
CA GLN A 254 -19.78 11.22 3.68
C GLN A 254 -20.32 10.59 2.40
N LEU A 255 -21.66 10.55 2.23
CA LEU A 255 -22.30 10.06 1.01
C LEU A 255 -21.88 10.87 -0.24
N ILE A 256 -21.76 12.18 -0.11
CA ILE A 256 -21.38 13.08 -1.21
C ILE A 256 -19.86 13.02 -1.48
N HIS A 257 -19.02 13.28 -0.48
CA HIS A 257 -17.58 13.50 -0.70
C HIS A 257 -16.78 12.21 -0.82
N ARG A 258 -17.17 11.15 -0.09
CA ARG A 258 -16.43 9.87 -0.09
C ARG A 258 -16.98 8.92 -1.13
N TYR A 259 -18.30 8.76 -1.17
CA TYR A 259 -18.94 7.76 -2.01
C TYR A 259 -19.50 8.33 -3.32
N HIS A 260 -19.57 9.65 -3.47
CA HIS A 260 -20.16 10.31 -4.65
C HIS A 260 -21.54 9.72 -4.99
N LEU A 261 -22.36 9.48 -3.96
CA LEU A 261 -23.64 8.80 -4.10
C LEU A 261 -24.61 9.66 -4.92
N GLY A 262 -25.11 9.11 -6.03
CA GLY A 262 -25.96 9.82 -7.01
C GLY A 262 -25.22 10.27 -8.28
N GLU A 263 -23.90 10.15 -8.35
CA GLU A 263 -23.14 10.30 -9.61
C GLU A 263 -23.39 9.11 -10.54
N GLU A 264 -23.48 9.36 -11.86
CA GLU A 264 -23.65 8.30 -12.87
C GLU A 264 -22.44 7.34 -12.91
N ASP A 265 -22.66 6.12 -13.42
CA ASP A 265 -21.62 5.10 -13.68
C ASP A 265 -20.86 4.54 -12.47
N ARG A 266 -21.43 4.61 -11.25
CA ARG A 266 -20.81 4.03 -10.03
C ARG A 266 -21.51 2.76 -9.53
N ALA A 267 -21.23 1.63 -10.19
CA ALA A 267 -21.81 0.33 -9.83
C ALA A 267 -21.59 -0.06 -8.35
N ASP A 268 -20.44 0.30 -7.76
CA ASP A 268 -20.11 0.00 -6.36
C ASP A 268 -21.11 0.57 -5.34
N ASN A 269 -21.90 1.57 -5.70
CA ASN A 269 -22.84 2.23 -4.80
C ASN A 269 -24.20 1.52 -4.72
N GLN A 270 -24.43 0.45 -5.50
CA GLN A 270 -25.74 -0.18 -5.67
C GLN A 270 -26.50 -0.47 -4.36
N GLN A 271 -25.81 -0.97 -3.32
CA GLN A 271 -26.45 -1.26 -2.03
C GLN A 271 -26.92 0.01 -1.31
N LEU A 272 -26.07 1.04 -1.28
CA LEU A 272 -26.40 2.35 -0.70
C LEU A 272 -27.53 3.04 -1.48
N GLU A 273 -27.52 2.95 -2.81
CA GLU A 273 -28.58 3.49 -3.66
C GLU A 273 -29.92 2.78 -3.40
N THR A 274 -29.91 1.45 -3.29
CA THR A 274 -31.12 0.66 -2.98
C THR A 274 -31.70 1.02 -1.62
N LEU A 275 -30.85 1.25 -0.62
CA LEU A 275 -31.30 1.70 0.70
C LEU A 275 -31.87 3.12 0.66
N CYS A 276 -31.19 4.04 -0.04
CA CYS A 276 -31.62 5.44 -0.17
C CYS A 276 -32.89 5.59 -1.03
N ASP A 277 -33.20 4.65 -1.91
CA ASP A 277 -34.45 4.60 -2.66
C ASP A 277 -35.68 4.34 -1.77
N GLN A 278 -35.47 3.68 -0.62
CA GLN A 278 -36.52 3.38 0.35
C GLN A 278 -36.74 4.49 1.38
N ILE A 279 -35.92 5.53 1.34
CA ILE A 279 -35.97 6.67 2.26
C ILE A 279 -36.54 7.85 1.48
N TYR A 280 -37.65 8.40 1.94
CA TYR A 280 -38.40 9.43 1.22
C TYR A 280 -38.46 10.73 2.00
N PHE A 281 -38.39 11.83 1.27
CA PHE A 281 -38.84 13.13 1.72
C PHE A 281 -40.38 13.16 1.79
N TYR A 282 -40.91 13.98 2.69
CA TYR A 282 -42.35 14.18 2.83
C TYR A 282 -42.67 15.62 3.21
N ASP A 283 -43.84 16.11 2.80
CA ASP A 283 -44.33 17.43 3.19
C ASP A 283 -44.94 17.35 4.62
N PRO A 284 -44.32 17.98 5.64
CA PRO A 284 -44.78 17.90 7.02
C PRO A 284 -46.13 18.60 7.26
N ASP A 285 -46.56 19.47 6.35
CA ASP A 285 -47.84 20.17 6.42
C ASP A 285 -48.91 19.55 5.49
N ALA A 286 -48.62 18.41 4.83
CA ALA A 286 -49.53 17.77 3.89
C ALA A 286 -50.89 17.37 4.50
N TRP A 287 -50.91 17.03 5.80
CA TRP A 287 -52.13 16.73 6.54
C TRP A 287 -53.13 17.90 6.55
N ARG A 288 -52.65 19.15 6.39
CA ARG A 288 -53.51 20.35 6.32
C ARG A 288 -54.19 20.51 4.97
N ARG A 289 -53.68 19.85 3.93
CA ARG A 289 -54.11 20.02 2.54
C ARG A 289 -55.12 18.97 2.09
N ILE A 290 -55.28 17.88 2.84
CA ILE A 290 -56.26 16.82 2.50
C ILE A 290 -57.57 17.08 3.24
N PRO A 291 -58.69 17.35 2.54
CA PRO A 291 -60.01 17.42 3.15
C PRO A 291 -60.37 16.03 3.68
N ILE A 292 -60.75 15.94 4.95
CA ILE A 292 -61.24 14.71 5.58
C ILE A 292 -62.45 14.18 4.80
N TYR A 293 -62.24 13.19 3.93
CA TYR A 293 -63.29 12.30 3.42
C TYR A 293 -62.91 10.85 3.77
N LEU A 294 -63.03 10.50 5.05
CA LEU A 294 -63.09 9.11 5.52
C LEU A 294 -64.31 8.88 6.45
N PRO A 295 -65.56 9.14 6.01
CA PRO A 295 -66.73 8.73 6.79
C PRO A 295 -67.09 7.27 6.46
N LYS A 296 -66.27 6.28 6.86
CA LYS A 296 -66.70 4.85 6.93
C LYS A 296 -65.73 3.83 7.57
N MET A 297 -64.83 4.23 8.46
CA MET A 297 -64.02 3.30 9.28
C MET A 297 -64.40 3.35 10.77
N GLN A 298 -65.66 3.66 11.09
CA GLN A 298 -66.23 3.40 12.42
C GLN A 298 -66.66 1.93 12.51
N LYS A 299 -65.70 1.05 12.83
CA LYS A 299 -65.85 -0.24 13.55
C LYS A 299 -64.69 -1.18 13.19
N MET A 300 -63.50 -0.90 13.70
CA MET A 300 -62.62 -1.97 14.18
C MET A 300 -62.34 -1.70 15.64
N ARG A 301 -63.02 -2.49 16.48
CA ARG A 301 -62.98 -2.45 17.92
C ARG A 301 -62.01 -3.55 18.35
N THR A 302 -60.72 -3.28 18.28
CA THR A 302 -59.67 -4.04 18.97
C THR A 302 -58.58 -3.03 19.32
N GLY A 303 -58.35 -2.83 20.62
CA GLY A 303 -57.48 -1.77 21.12
C GLY A 303 -56.09 -1.86 20.53
N ILE A 304 -55.67 -0.78 19.84
CA ILE A 304 -54.31 -0.30 19.56
C ILE A 304 -54.51 1.02 18.77
N HIS A 305 -53.97 2.12 19.31
CA HIS A 305 -53.80 3.48 18.75
C HIS A 305 -54.99 4.27 18.15
N ASN A 306 -54.96 5.59 18.40
CA ASN A 306 -55.93 6.59 17.94
C ASN A 306 -55.91 6.68 16.40
N PRO A 307 -57.06 6.56 15.68
CA PRO A 307 -57.10 6.63 14.21
C PRO A 307 -56.71 7.99 13.61
N PHE A 308 -56.37 8.98 14.45
CA PHE A 308 -55.89 10.31 14.09
C PHE A 308 -54.46 10.59 14.61
N ASP A 309 -53.70 9.55 14.95
CA ASP A 309 -52.29 9.70 15.31
C ASP A 309 -51.44 9.92 14.05
N PHE A 310 -51.36 11.18 13.60
CA PHE A 310 -50.56 11.62 12.46
C PHE A 310 -49.05 11.72 12.78
N SER A 311 -48.60 11.20 13.93
CA SER A 311 -47.19 11.18 14.34
C SER A 311 -46.27 10.37 13.41
N HIS A 312 -46.85 9.67 12.43
CA HIS A 312 -46.20 8.77 11.48
C HIS A 312 -46.49 9.08 9.99
N ALA A 313 -46.78 10.34 9.66
CA ALA A 313 -47.13 10.77 8.30
C ALA A 313 -46.09 10.34 7.23
N GLU A 314 -44.81 10.22 7.60
CA GLU A 314 -43.72 9.74 6.75
C GLU A 314 -43.92 8.30 6.20
N PHE A 315 -44.71 7.47 6.88
CA PHE A 315 -44.95 6.08 6.47
C PHE A 315 -46.18 5.91 5.59
N ILE A 316 -46.93 6.98 5.34
CA ILE A 316 -48.10 6.97 4.48
C ILE A 316 -47.65 7.34 3.05
N PRO A 317 -47.75 6.43 2.06
CA PRO A 317 -47.23 6.66 0.72
C PRO A 317 -47.75 7.93 0.03
N VAL A 318 -48.96 8.38 0.38
CA VAL A 318 -49.61 9.59 -0.16
C VAL A 318 -48.84 10.87 0.17
N TYR A 319 -48.02 10.89 1.22
CA TYR A 319 -47.27 12.07 1.65
C TYR A 319 -45.80 12.09 1.20
N ARG A 320 -45.34 11.06 0.48
CA ARG A 320 -43.96 10.98 -0.03
C ARG A 320 -43.80 11.89 -1.25
N THR A 321 -42.70 12.63 -1.31
CA THR A 321 -42.39 13.55 -2.43
C THR A 321 -41.34 12.94 -3.36
N THR A 322 -40.09 12.84 -2.91
CA THR A 322 -38.98 12.26 -3.67
C THR A 322 -38.15 11.31 -2.79
N SER A 323 -37.44 10.34 -3.36
CA SER A 323 -36.53 9.49 -2.61
C SER A 323 -35.21 10.22 -2.33
N LEU A 324 -34.47 9.79 -1.32
CA LEU A 324 -33.16 10.36 -0.99
C LEU A 324 -32.20 10.21 -2.17
N ILE A 325 -32.19 9.04 -2.82
CA ILE A 325 -31.31 8.82 -3.98
C ILE A 325 -31.69 9.66 -5.18
N ASP A 326 -32.99 9.84 -5.47
CA ASP A 326 -33.42 10.67 -6.60
C ASP A 326 -33.05 12.14 -6.38
N TYR A 327 -33.21 12.65 -5.16
CA TYR A 327 -32.72 13.98 -4.80
C TYR A 327 -31.21 14.13 -5.00
N LEU A 328 -30.41 13.13 -4.56
CA LEU A 328 -28.96 13.14 -4.78
C LEU A 328 -28.62 13.14 -6.28
N ARG A 329 -29.22 12.25 -7.07
CA ARG A 329 -29.02 12.18 -8.53
C ARG A 329 -29.36 13.49 -9.21
N LEU A 330 -30.49 14.13 -8.85
CA LEU A 330 -30.88 15.43 -9.38
C LEU A 330 -29.86 16.53 -9.05
N CYS A 331 -29.25 16.50 -7.86
CA CYS A 331 -28.19 17.44 -7.50
C CYS A 331 -26.87 17.18 -8.25
N PHE A 332 -26.55 15.92 -8.53
CA PHE A 332 -25.35 15.53 -9.28
C PHE A 332 -25.49 15.72 -10.80
N ALA A 333 -26.70 15.85 -11.33
CA ALA A 333 -26.95 16.08 -12.76
C ALA A 333 -26.25 17.33 -13.30
N ASP A 334 -26.11 18.39 -12.49
CA ASP A 334 -25.46 19.65 -12.88
C ASP A 334 -23.92 19.63 -12.69
N LYS A 335 -23.32 18.47 -12.45
CA LYS A 335 -21.86 18.21 -12.30
C LYS A 335 -21.09 19.34 -11.59
N GLU A 336 -20.57 20.32 -12.33
CA GLU A 336 -19.79 21.47 -11.84
C GLU A 336 -20.56 22.42 -10.90
N ASN A 337 -21.89 22.47 -11.03
CA ASN A 337 -22.76 23.37 -10.26
C ASN A 337 -23.58 22.64 -9.19
N ASN A 338 -23.12 21.46 -8.74
CA ASN A 338 -23.84 20.68 -7.73
C ASN A 338 -24.13 21.52 -6.45
N PRO A 339 -25.41 21.84 -6.15
CA PRO A 339 -25.77 22.71 -5.04
C PRO A 339 -25.47 22.08 -3.68
N LEU A 340 -25.49 20.75 -3.58
CA LEU A 340 -25.14 20.02 -2.36
C LEU A 340 -23.66 20.13 -2.03
N VAL A 341 -22.77 20.14 -3.02
CA VAL A 341 -21.33 20.31 -2.79
C VAL A 341 -21.04 21.71 -2.24
N ARG A 342 -21.72 22.74 -2.76
CA ARG A 342 -21.61 24.12 -2.25
C ARG A 342 -22.14 24.24 -0.83
N TRP A 343 -23.30 23.65 -0.57
CA TRP A 343 -23.88 23.60 0.76
C TRP A 343 -22.94 22.86 1.74
N ALA A 344 -22.40 21.70 1.36
CA ALA A 344 -21.50 20.92 2.20
C ALA A 344 -20.21 21.69 2.55
N ALA A 345 -19.63 22.40 1.58
CA ALA A 345 -18.48 23.28 1.82
C ALA A 345 -18.81 24.40 2.83
N GLN A 346 -19.95 25.08 2.65
CA GLN A 346 -20.40 26.13 3.57
C GLN A 346 -20.60 25.58 5.01
N VAL A 347 -21.25 24.42 5.13
CA VAL A 347 -21.52 23.81 6.44
C VAL A 347 -20.22 23.34 7.11
N SER A 348 -19.27 22.82 6.34
CA SER A 348 -17.93 22.46 6.84
C SER A 348 -17.19 23.68 7.41
N ASP A 349 -17.20 24.81 6.71
CA ASP A 349 -16.57 26.05 7.18
C ASP A 349 -17.20 26.57 8.47
N LEU A 350 -18.53 26.53 8.54
CA LEU A 350 -19.28 26.93 9.74
C LEU A 350 -18.97 26.01 10.92
N ALA A 351 -18.90 24.69 10.68
CA ALA A 351 -18.59 23.71 11.72
C ALA A 351 -17.17 23.88 12.26
N ASP A 352 -16.20 24.12 11.37
CA ASP A 352 -14.83 24.44 11.76
C ASP A 352 -14.77 25.69 12.64
N ALA A 353 -15.50 26.75 12.28
CA ALA A 353 -15.57 27.98 13.06
C ALA A 353 -16.22 27.78 14.44
N ALA A 354 -17.21 26.88 14.54
CA ALA A 354 -17.87 26.52 15.79
C ALA A 354 -17.11 25.48 16.64
N GLY A 355 -16.04 24.87 16.09
CA GLY A 355 -15.29 23.80 16.73
C GLY A 355 -15.98 22.43 16.70
N GLY A 356 -16.81 22.17 15.69
CA GLY A 356 -17.46 20.88 15.41
C GLY A 356 -18.95 21.02 15.03
N MET A 357 -19.48 20.07 14.25
CA MET A 357 -20.88 20.07 13.76
C MET A 357 -21.89 20.10 14.91
N ASN A 358 -21.62 19.36 15.99
CA ASN A 358 -22.50 19.28 17.17
C ASN A 358 -22.63 20.61 17.94
N ARG A 359 -21.71 21.57 17.72
CA ARG A 359 -21.76 22.91 18.32
C ARG A 359 -22.45 23.92 17.41
N LEU A 360 -22.76 23.53 16.17
CA LEU A 360 -23.47 24.36 15.24
C LEU A 360 -24.94 24.44 15.67
N GLY A 361 -25.34 25.53 16.31
CA GLY A 361 -26.70 25.67 16.84
C GLY A 361 -27.79 25.64 15.76
N ASN A 362 -27.49 26.05 14.52
CA ASN A 362 -28.44 25.97 13.41
C ASN A 362 -27.70 25.65 12.10
N ILE A 363 -27.97 24.47 11.54
CA ILE A 363 -27.39 24.04 10.26
C ILE A 363 -28.23 24.64 9.12
N PRO A 364 -27.59 25.27 8.11
CA PRO A 364 -28.28 25.76 6.92
C PRO A 364 -29.18 24.69 6.28
N ALA A 365 -30.36 25.11 5.82
CA ALA A 365 -31.29 24.20 5.16
C ALA A 365 -30.70 23.65 3.85
N LEU A 366 -31.05 22.42 3.50
CA LEU A 366 -30.66 21.80 2.23
C LEU A 366 -31.18 22.63 1.05
N PRO A 367 -30.38 22.78 -0.02
CA PRO A 367 -30.82 23.48 -1.22
C PRO A 367 -31.85 22.66 -2.00
N LEU A 368 -32.62 23.32 -2.87
CA LEU A 368 -33.32 22.61 -3.93
C LEU A 368 -32.32 22.11 -4.98
N HIS A 369 -32.65 21.03 -5.70
CA HIS A 369 -31.79 20.45 -6.74
C HIS A 369 -31.39 21.42 -7.86
N ASN A 370 -32.20 22.44 -8.12
CA ASN A 370 -31.92 23.52 -9.07
C ASN A 370 -31.01 24.63 -8.49
N GLY A 371 -30.56 24.49 -7.24
CA GLY A 371 -29.74 25.46 -6.52
C GLY A 371 -30.46 26.77 -6.14
N GLN A 372 -31.77 26.88 -6.39
CA GLN A 372 -32.55 28.09 -6.16
C GLN A 372 -33.52 27.90 -5.00
N GLY A 373 -33.13 28.37 -3.81
CA GLY A 373 -33.93 28.26 -2.59
C GLY A 373 -33.59 27.03 -1.76
N SER A 374 -34.39 26.80 -0.72
CA SER A 374 -34.19 25.71 0.24
C SER A 374 -35.35 24.73 0.21
N LEU A 375 -35.03 23.48 0.48
CA LEU A 375 -36.00 22.40 0.63
C LEU A 375 -36.95 22.72 1.80
N SER A 376 -38.25 22.46 1.64
CA SER A 376 -39.26 22.59 2.70
C SER A 376 -39.68 21.25 3.30
N ASP A 377 -39.27 20.15 2.67
CA ASP A 377 -39.67 18.81 3.07
C ASP A 377 -38.88 18.33 4.29
N SER A 378 -39.44 17.35 4.98
CA SER A 378 -38.80 16.64 6.07
C SER A 378 -38.40 15.23 5.63
N LEU A 379 -37.47 14.60 6.34
CA LEU A 379 -37.00 13.24 6.09
C LEU A 379 -36.79 12.52 7.41
N ALA A 380 -37.30 11.29 7.47
CA ALA A 380 -37.26 10.45 8.65
C ALA A 380 -36.64 9.09 8.34
N PHE A 381 -36.00 8.50 9.35
CA PHE A 381 -35.44 7.15 9.31
C PHE A 381 -36.16 6.26 10.33
N THR A 382 -36.34 5.00 9.97
CA THR A 382 -36.62 3.94 10.96
C THR A 382 -35.33 3.45 11.61
N GLU A 383 -35.45 2.80 12.76
CA GLU A 383 -34.34 2.11 13.42
C GLU A 383 -33.64 1.13 12.47
N SER A 384 -34.43 0.33 11.75
CA SER A 384 -33.92 -0.65 10.78
C SER A 384 -33.22 0.01 9.59
N GLN A 385 -33.69 1.17 9.11
CA GLN A 385 -33.00 1.92 8.06
C GLN A 385 -31.67 2.50 8.54
N ALA A 386 -31.62 3.03 9.77
CA ALA A 386 -30.37 3.53 10.35
C ALA A 386 -29.35 2.39 10.57
N GLU A 387 -29.80 1.21 11.02
CA GLU A 387 -28.96 0.01 11.13
C GLU A 387 -28.45 -0.47 9.77
N SER A 388 -29.34 -0.54 8.77
CA SER A 388 -28.98 -0.92 7.41
C SER A 388 -27.98 0.06 6.80
N MET A 389 -28.09 1.36 7.12
CA MET A 389 -27.13 2.38 6.69
C MET A 389 -25.74 2.10 7.27
N ARG A 390 -25.63 1.84 8.59
CA ARG A 390 -24.35 1.49 9.24
C ARG A 390 -23.68 0.28 8.59
N SER A 391 -24.47 -0.79 8.36
CA SER A 391 -23.99 -2.01 7.72
C SER A 391 -23.51 -1.76 6.27
N SER A 392 -24.29 -0.99 5.50
CA SER A 392 -23.98 -0.69 4.10
C SER A 392 -22.75 0.21 3.95
N LEU A 393 -22.55 1.18 4.85
CA LEU A 393 -21.34 2.01 4.90
C LEU A 393 -20.09 1.17 5.17
N GLY A 394 -20.18 0.22 6.11
CA GLY A 394 -19.12 -0.74 6.41
C GLY A 394 -18.76 -1.62 5.21
N GLN A 395 -19.78 -2.17 4.52
CA GLN A 395 -19.58 -2.94 3.30
C GLN A 395 -18.93 -2.10 2.20
N ARG A 396 -19.45 -0.89 1.93
CA ARG A 396 -18.90 -0.01 0.90
C ARG A 396 -17.45 0.37 1.17
N LEU A 397 -17.09 0.61 2.44
CA LEU A 397 -15.71 0.89 2.83
C LEU A 397 -14.81 -0.33 2.61
N ARG A 398 -15.26 -1.54 2.96
CA ARG A 398 -14.50 -2.77 2.66
C ARG A 398 -14.26 -2.94 1.16
N ASP A 399 -15.28 -2.75 0.34
CA ASP A 399 -15.17 -2.90 -1.11
C ASP A 399 -14.17 -1.88 -1.69
N LEU A 400 -14.21 -0.64 -1.19
CA LEU A 400 -13.23 0.39 -1.54
C LEU A 400 -11.81 0.00 -1.11
N THR A 401 -11.64 -0.48 0.12
CA THR A 401 -10.33 -0.91 0.64
C THR A 401 -9.79 -2.10 -0.15
N LEU A 402 -10.64 -3.05 -0.54
CA LEU A 402 -10.29 -4.20 -1.36
C LEU A 402 -9.87 -3.78 -2.77
N ALA A 403 -10.67 -2.94 -3.44
CA ALA A 403 -10.33 -2.45 -4.77
C ALA A 403 -8.99 -1.69 -4.75
N THR A 404 -8.80 -0.84 -3.74
CA THR A 404 -7.57 -0.07 -3.57
C THR A 404 -6.36 -0.97 -3.28
N SER A 405 -6.52 -2.03 -2.48
CA SER A 405 -5.40 -2.92 -2.13
C SER A 405 -4.93 -3.76 -3.31
N LEU A 406 -5.83 -4.16 -4.22
CA LEU A 406 -5.49 -4.88 -5.45
C LEU A 406 -4.69 -4.03 -6.44
N GLU A 407 -4.87 -2.70 -6.43
CA GLU A 407 -4.21 -1.76 -7.35
C GLU A 407 -2.84 -1.27 -6.87
N ILE A 408 -2.48 -1.55 -5.61
CA ILE A 408 -1.23 -1.04 -5.04
C ILE A 408 -0.11 -2.05 -5.22
N PRO A 409 1.01 -1.66 -5.85
CA PRO A 409 2.18 -2.52 -5.93
C PRO A 409 2.82 -2.62 -4.54
N LEU A 410 2.86 -3.83 -4.01
CA LEU A 410 3.54 -4.14 -2.75
C LEU A 410 5.02 -4.43 -3.01
N PRO A 411 5.95 -3.94 -2.16
CA PRO A 411 7.37 -4.21 -2.33
C PRO A 411 7.66 -5.70 -2.15
N LYS A 412 8.53 -6.25 -2.99
CA LYS A 412 8.99 -7.64 -2.87
C LYS A 412 9.62 -7.93 -1.50
N PHE A 413 10.37 -6.97 -0.96
CA PHE A 413 11.01 -7.08 0.36
C PHE A 413 10.33 -6.11 1.32
N ALA A 414 9.56 -6.63 2.27
CA ALA A 414 8.95 -5.86 3.36
C ALA A 414 9.92 -5.71 4.55
N GLN A 415 9.55 -4.86 5.52
CA GLN A 415 10.40 -4.45 6.66
C GLN A 415 9.83 -4.88 8.03
N GLY A 416 8.91 -5.85 8.04
CA GLY A 416 8.32 -6.41 9.24
C GLY A 416 9.29 -7.24 10.08
N PRO A 417 8.90 -7.57 11.33
CA PRO A 417 9.73 -8.38 12.22
C PRO A 417 10.03 -9.78 11.64
N ASP A 418 9.12 -10.35 10.86
CA ASP A 418 9.29 -11.66 10.20
C ASP A 418 9.96 -11.60 8.82
N ASP A 419 10.41 -10.43 8.36
CA ASP A 419 11.04 -10.27 7.05
C ASP A 419 12.55 -10.55 7.11
N LEU A 420 12.88 -11.82 7.29
CA LEU A 420 14.25 -12.34 7.21
C LEU A 420 14.43 -13.13 5.92
N PHE A 421 15.54 -12.90 5.23
CA PHE A 421 15.83 -13.51 3.93
C PHE A 421 17.15 -14.25 3.93
N ARG A 422 17.26 -15.27 3.06
CA ARG A 422 18.47 -16.04 2.83
C ARG A 422 18.64 -16.34 1.35
N ILE A 423 19.89 -16.26 0.87
CA ILE A 423 20.27 -16.65 -0.48
C ILE A 423 20.72 -18.10 -0.47
N ILE A 424 20.16 -18.89 -1.39
CA ILE A 424 20.48 -20.31 -1.55
C ILE A 424 20.98 -20.55 -2.98
N PRO A 425 22.30 -20.70 -3.15
CA PRO A 425 22.90 -21.06 -4.43
C PRO A 425 22.54 -22.49 -4.88
N PHE A 426 22.53 -22.69 -6.18
CA PHE A 426 22.47 -24.00 -6.81
C PHE A 426 23.25 -24.01 -8.12
N VAL A 427 23.67 -25.20 -8.54
CA VAL A 427 24.35 -25.43 -9.81
C VAL A 427 23.68 -26.58 -10.54
N ARG A 428 23.51 -26.43 -11.84
CA ARG A 428 23.11 -27.51 -12.74
C ARG A 428 24.33 -27.95 -13.52
N SER A 429 24.64 -29.23 -13.42
CA SER A 429 25.78 -29.85 -14.09
C SER A 429 25.31 -30.96 -15.02
N VAL A 430 26.01 -31.11 -16.14
CA VAL A 430 25.71 -32.16 -17.12
C VAL A 430 26.58 -33.36 -16.82
N ASN A 431 25.97 -34.51 -16.54
CA ASN A 431 26.69 -35.77 -16.35
C ASN A 431 27.15 -36.35 -17.71
N ASP A 432 27.92 -37.45 -17.72
CA ASP A 432 28.44 -38.01 -18.98
C ASP A 432 27.37 -38.68 -19.86
N GLU A 433 26.19 -38.97 -19.29
CA GLU A 433 25.01 -39.41 -20.04
C GLU A 433 24.24 -38.24 -20.68
N ARG A 434 24.76 -37.01 -20.53
CA ARG A 434 24.13 -35.75 -20.94
C ARG A 434 22.81 -35.46 -20.21
N HIS A 435 22.62 -36.02 -19.02
CA HIS A 435 21.53 -35.64 -18.13
C HIS A 435 21.95 -34.46 -17.25
N GLU A 436 21.06 -33.50 -17.09
CA GLU A 436 21.29 -32.38 -16.19
C GLU A 436 20.91 -32.76 -14.75
N GLN A 437 21.80 -32.47 -13.81
CA GLN A 437 21.59 -32.70 -12.38
C GLN A 437 21.73 -31.39 -11.63
N ILE A 438 20.72 -31.06 -10.82
CA ILE A 438 20.74 -29.91 -9.93
C ILE A 438 21.35 -30.29 -8.58
N THR A 439 22.30 -29.49 -8.13
CA THR A 439 22.92 -29.56 -6.81
C THR A 439 22.66 -28.24 -6.08
N TRP A 440 22.00 -28.32 -4.94
CA TRP A 440 21.76 -27.18 -4.06
C TRP A 440 22.89 -27.00 -3.05
N ALA A 441 23.08 -25.76 -2.60
CA ALA A 441 23.98 -25.44 -1.51
C ALA A 441 23.54 -26.13 -0.21
N ASP A 442 24.50 -26.77 0.48
CA ASP A 442 24.30 -27.20 1.86
C ASP A 442 24.17 -25.99 2.81
N GLN A 443 23.80 -26.23 4.07
CA GLN A 443 23.55 -25.16 5.05
C GLN A 443 24.76 -24.24 5.26
N ASN A 444 25.98 -24.79 5.13
CA ASN A 444 27.23 -24.05 5.28
C ASN A 444 27.61 -23.28 4.01
N SER A 445 26.89 -23.48 2.90
CA SER A 445 27.12 -22.83 1.61
C SER A 445 25.95 -21.94 1.20
N GLN A 446 25.03 -21.67 2.13
CA GLN A 446 23.98 -20.67 2.01
C GLN A 446 24.46 -19.36 2.65
N SER A 447 23.88 -18.22 2.25
CA SER A 447 24.27 -16.94 2.86
C SER A 447 23.88 -16.87 4.34
N THR A 448 24.44 -15.90 5.05
CA THR A 448 23.84 -15.43 6.31
C THR A 448 22.41 -14.94 6.06
N THR A 449 21.59 -14.98 7.12
CA THR A 449 20.28 -14.35 7.07
C THR A 449 20.43 -12.84 7.14
N PHE A 450 19.61 -12.15 6.37
CA PHE A 450 19.68 -10.71 6.24
C PHE A 450 18.29 -10.08 6.10
N ARG A 451 18.24 -8.78 6.34
CA ARG A 451 17.07 -7.92 6.09
C ARG A 451 17.35 -7.02 4.89
N VAL A 452 16.32 -6.39 4.35
CA VAL A 452 16.45 -5.46 3.23
C VAL A 452 15.96 -4.08 3.67
N ALA A 453 16.78 -3.06 3.44
CA ALA A 453 16.47 -1.68 3.82
C ALA A 453 15.25 -1.14 3.06
N ALA A 454 14.48 -0.26 3.70
CA ALA A 454 13.44 0.50 3.02
C ALA A 454 14.06 1.55 2.07
N THR A 455 13.30 2.01 1.07
CA THR A 455 13.79 3.01 0.11
C THR A 455 14.24 4.31 0.80
N PHE A 456 13.53 4.76 1.83
CA PHE A 456 13.84 5.97 2.60
C PHE A 456 14.39 5.68 3.99
N ASP A 457 15.05 4.54 4.16
CA ASP A 457 15.70 4.19 5.41
C ASP A 457 16.80 5.22 5.76
N PRO A 458 16.73 5.88 6.92
CA PRO A 458 17.67 6.95 7.29
C PRO A 458 19.09 6.44 7.54
N GLU A 459 19.25 5.20 8.01
CA GLU A 459 20.55 4.58 8.28
C GLU A 459 21.16 3.99 6.99
N ALA A 460 20.31 3.73 5.99
CA ALA A 460 20.75 3.26 4.67
C ALA A 460 21.02 4.39 3.66
N SER A 461 20.23 5.45 3.72
CA SER A 461 20.24 6.52 2.73
C SER A 461 21.43 7.46 2.96
N ARG A 462 22.17 7.73 1.89
CA ARG A 462 23.19 8.79 1.89
C ARG A 462 22.56 10.09 1.38
N PRO A 463 22.97 11.26 1.88
CA PRO A 463 22.56 12.54 1.31
C PRO A 463 22.83 12.54 -0.19
N SER A 464 21.76 12.47 -0.98
CA SER A 464 21.83 12.50 -2.43
C SER A 464 21.11 13.73 -2.92
N LEU A 465 21.75 14.47 -3.83
CA LEU A 465 21.12 15.63 -4.45
C LEU A 465 20.05 15.11 -5.40
N ILE A 466 18.79 15.18 -4.97
CA ILE A 466 17.64 14.94 -5.83
C ILE A 466 17.40 16.24 -6.60
N PRO A 467 17.67 16.29 -7.92
CA PRO A 467 17.37 17.49 -8.69
C PRO A 467 15.86 17.72 -8.67
N MET A 468 15.45 18.88 -8.16
CA MET A 468 14.03 19.23 -8.10
C MET A 468 13.47 19.29 -9.53
N PRO A 469 12.41 18.54 -9.85
CA PRO A 469 11.79 18.58 -11.17
C PRO A 469 11.24 19.98 -11.45
N SER A 470 11.24 20.37 -12.74
CA SER A 470 10.64 21.63 -13.14
C SER A 470 9.12 21.62 -12.90
N MET A 471 8.49 22.80 -12.74
CA MET A 471 7.02 22.91 -12.61
C MET A 471 6.25 22.26 -13.76
N ARG A 472 6.84 22.21 -14.96
CA ARG A 472 6.25 21.56 -16.13
C ARG A 472 6.30 20.04 -16.01
N ASP A 473 7.41 19.50 -15.51
CA ASP A 473 7.58 18.06 -15.26
C ASP A 473 6.72 17.60 -14.09
N LEU A 474 6.59 18.43 -13.06
CA LEU A 474 5.71 18.19 -11.93
C LEU A 474 4.25 18.12 -12.42
N LYS A 475 3.74 19.12 -13.15
CA LYS A 475 2.38 19.07 -13.74
C LYS A 475 2.13 17.82 -14.59
N ARG A 476 3.12 17.37 -15.35
CA ARG A 476 3.03 16.15 -16.18
C ARG A 476 3.09 14.86 -15.36
N GLY A 477 3.91 14.82 -14.30
CA GLY A 477 4.06 13.66 -13.41
C GLY A 477 2.90 13.51 -12.43
N LEU A 478 2.28 14.62 -12.01
CA LEU A 478 1.13 14.64 -11.10
C LEU A 478 -0.13 14.01 -11.71
N ALA A 479 -0.28 14.05 -13.03
CA ALA A 479 -1.35 13.33 -13.73
C ALA A 479 -1.20 11.79 -13.62
N LYS A 480 -0.06 11.28 -13.16
CA LYS A 480 0.22 9.84 -13.09
C LYS A 480 -0.01 9.21 -11.71
N GLY A 481 -0.25 9.99 -10.65
CA GLY A 481 -0.58 9.50 -9.30
C GLY A 481 0.59 8.77 -8.59
N ALA A 482 0.99 9.25 -7.41
CA ALA A 482 1.93 8.51 -6.55
C ALA A 482 1.24 8.20 -5.22
N SER A 483 1.17 6.91 -4.88
CA SER A 483 0.60 6.44 -3.62
C SER A 483 1.73 6.11 -2.64
N ILE A 484 1.65 6.63 -1.42
CA ILE A 484 2.62 6.39 -0.35
C ILE A 484 1.98 5.47 0.68
N LEU A 485 2.57 4.30 0.90
CA LEU A 485 2.19 3.41 1.98
C LEU A 485 2.61 4.03 3.31
N THR A 486 1.65 4.33 4.17
CA THR A 486 1.91 5.07 5.42
C THR A 486 1.86 4.09 6.60
N PRO A 487 2.96 3.93 7.36
CA PRO A 487 2.95 3.15 8.61
C PRO A 487 1.94 3.71 9.63
N GLY A 488 1.41 2.85 10.51
CA GLY A 488 0.30 3.20 11.42
C GLY A 488 0.61 4.34 12.39
N ASP A 489 1.85 4.47 12.84
CA ASP A 489 2.35 5.56 13.69
C ASP A 489 2.40 6.91 12.94
N THR A 490 2.80 6.88 11.68
CA THR A 490 2.82 8.04 10.80
C THR A 490 1.38 8.46 10.48
N PHE A 491 0.48 7.48 10.30
CA PHE A 491 -0.94 7.75 10.06
C PHE A 491 -1.63 8.34 11.30
N SER A 492 -1.40 7.82 12.50
CA SER A 492 -1.98 8.38 13.73
C SER A 492 -1.50 9.81 13.97
N LEU A 493 -0.24 10.11 13.65
CA LEU A 493 0.29 11.47 13.64
C LEU A 493 -0.40 12.35 12.59
N VAL A 494 -0.54 11.89 11.35
CA VAL A 494 -1.27 12.63 10.29
C VAL A 494 -2.73 12.88 10.67
N ASN A 495 -3.39 11.92 11.31
CA ASN A 495 -4.79 12.03 11.72
C ASN A 495 -4.98 12.97 12.93
N SER A 496 -4.00 13.02 13.83
CA SER A 496 -4.00 13.97 14.96
C SER A 496 -3.65 15.40 14.54
N LEU A 497 -2.96 15.57 13.40
CA LEU A 497 -2.71 16.87 12.78
C LEU A 497 -3.99 17.42 12.12
N LYS A 498 -4.84 18.04 12.93
CA LYS A 498 -5.86 18.98 12.41
C LYS A 498 -5.11 20.13 11.75
N PHE A 499 -5.04 20.14 10.41
CA PHE A 499 -4.29 21.06 9.54
C PHE A 499 -4.49 22.58 9.80
N LYS A 500 -5.33 22.99 10.76
CA LYS A 500 -5.52 24.39 11.21
C LYS A 500 -4.72 24.79 12.46
N LYS A 501 -4.07 23.87 13.19
CA LYS A 501 -3.15 24.23 14.27
C LYS A 501 -1.75 23.77 13.91
N GLY A 502 -0.84 24.73 13.76
CA GLY A 502 0.58 24.46 13.56
C GLY A 502 1.15 23.56 14.66
N ILE A 503 2.26 22.91 14.34
CA ILE A 503 2.99 21.97 15.18
C ILE A 503 3.31 22.64 16.53
N SER A 504 2.74 22.15 17.64
CA SER A 504 3.23 22.46 18.99
C SER A 504 3.99 21.26 19.56
N GLU A 505 5.01 21.58 20.36
CA GLU A 505 5.96 20.64 20.99
C GLU A 505 5.25 19.58 21.87
N ASP A 506 4.05 19.88 22.37
CA ASP A 506 3.20 18.97 23.16
C ASP A 506 2.52 17.86 22.34
N THR A 507 2.49 17.96 21.01
CA THR A 507 1.88 16.93 20.14
C THR A 507 2.82 15.76 19.90
N VAL A 508 4.11 15.92 20.21
CA VAL A 508 5.18 14.92 19.96
C VAL A 508 5.43 14.01 21.18
N SER A 509 4.91 14.36 22.36
CA SER A 509 5.21 13.70 23.64
C SER A 509 4.08 12.84 24.21
N GLY A 510 2.96 12.68 23.49
CA GLY A 510 1.86 11.82 23.91
C GLY A 510 2.23 10.34 23.81
N ASN A 511 2.03 9.57 24.88
CA ASN A 511 2.16 8.11 24.86
C ASN A 511 0.98 7.57 24.02
N PHE A 512 1.25 7.16 22.78
CA PHE A 512 0.22 6.70 21.84
C PHE A 512 -0.06 5.21 22.05
N ASP A 513 -1.32 4.90 22.38
CA ASP A 513 -1.79 3.54 22.63
C ASP A 513 -1.74 2.72 21.33
N LEU A 514 -1.10 1.56 21.42
CA LEU A 514 -0.78 0.67 20.31
C LEU A 514 -2.03 -0.10 19.85
N GLY A 515 -2.83 0.52 18.99
CA GLY A 515 -3.86 -0.15 18.20
C GLY A 515 -3.23 -0.97 17.07
N ALA A 516 -3.59 -2.25 17.01
CA ALA A 516 -2.97 -3.30 16.22
C ALA A 516 -3.15 -3.20 14.70
N GLY A 517 -2.23 -3.82 13.95
CA GLY A 517 -2.50 -4.57 12.72
C GLY A 517 -2.73 -3.83 11.40
N ILE A 518 -3.48 -2.72 11.37
CA ILE A 518 -3.95 -2.17 10.10
C ILE A 518 -2.99 -1.11 9.53
N GLN A 519 -2.50 -1.39 8.33
CA GLN A 519 -1.71 -0.47 7.53
C GLN A 519 -2.63 0.46 6.72
N TRP A 520 -2.42 1.77 6.84
CA TRP A 520 -3.31 2.78 6.28
C TRP A 520 -2.79 3.31 4.95
N ILE A 521 -3.66 3.32 3.95
CA ILE A 521 -3.40 3.90 2.64
C ILE A 521 -4.00 5.29 2.60
N CYS A 522 -3.15 6.30 2.42
CA CYS A 522 -3.56 7.69 2.28
C CYS A 522 -3.24 8.20 0.88
N SER A 523 -4.24 8.30 0.01
CA SER A 523 -4.11 9.01 -1.27
C SER A 523 -4.52 10.47 -1.09
N PHE A 524 -3.65 11.30 -0.51
CA PHE A 524 -3.87 12.75 -0.58
C PHE A 524 -3.36 13.27 -1.92
N SER A 525 -4.19 14.02 -2.65
CA SER A 525 -3.71 14.81 -3.77
C SER A 525 -2.88 15.98 -3.21
N LEU A 526 -1.61 15.69 -2.91
CA LEU A 526 -0.57 16.69 -2.61
C LEU A 526 -0.63 17.92 -3.54
N PRO A 527 -1.02 17.82 -4.84
CA PRO A 527 -1.20 18.99 -5.70
C PRO A 527 -2.25 19.98 -5.23
N VAL A 528 -3.40 19.54 -4.73
CA VAL A 528 -4.48 20.44 -4.34
C VAL A 528 -4.08 21.19 -3.08
N ILE A 529 -3.51 20.48 -2.09
CA ILE A 529 -3.03 21.07 -0.84
C ILE A 529 -1.87 22.05 -1.12
N THR A 530 -0.92 21.67 -1.98
CA THR A 530 0.23 22.54 -2.30
C THR A 530 -0.16 23.75 -3.15
N ILE A 531 -1.12 23.63 -4.07
CA ILE A 531 -1.67 24.78 -4.82
C ILE A 531 -2.38 25.73 -3.86
N VAL A 532 -3.26 25.22 -3.00
CA VAL A 532 -3.99 26.03 -2.00
C VAL A 532 -3.02 26.71 -1.04
N ALA A 533 -2.02 25.98 -0.53
CA ALA A 533 -0.99 26.53 0.35
C ALA A 533 -0.11 27.58 -0.35
N MET A 534 0.28 27.37 -1.61
CA MET A 534 1.08 28.33 -2.38
C MET A 534 0.28 29.61 -2.68
N ILE A 535 -1.01 29.48 -2.99
CA ILE A 535 -1.91 30.62 -3.20
C ILE A 535 -2.10 31.40 -1.89
N LEU A 536 -2.37 30.71 -0.79
CA LEU A 536 -2.49 31.34 0.54
C LEU A 536 -1.18 32.02 0.96
N LEU A 537 -0.03 31.38 0.75
CA LEU A 537 1.29 31.96 1.04
C LEU A 537 1.55 33.20 0.17
N MET A 538 1.26 33.18 -1.13
CA MET A 538 1.39 34.36 -2.00
C MET A 538 0.47 35.50 -1.55
N ILE A 539 -0.77 35.19 -1.15
CA ILE A 539 -1.71 36.18 -0.62
C ILE A 539 -1.17 36.77 0.69
N MET A 540 -0.68 35.95 1.61
CA MET A 540 -0.10 36.38 2.89
C MET A 540 1.15 37.25 2.70
N VAL A 541 2.07 36.84 1.83
CA VAL A 541 3.29 37.61 1.50
C VAL A 541 2.92 38.93 0.82
N SER A 542 1.92 38.93 -0.06
CA SER A 542 1.45 40.15 -0.69
C SER A 542 0.81 41.12 0.31
N LEU A 543 0.01 40.61 1.27
CA LEU A 543 -0.59 41.42 2.35
C LEU A 543 0.48 41.96 3.30
N LEU A 544 1.46 41.15 3.69
CA LEU A 544 2.58 41.57 4.53
C LEU A 544 3.49 42.58 3.81
N ASN A 545 3.68 42.46 2.49
CA ASN A 545 4.48 43.42 1.72
C ASN A 545 3.82 44.80 1.64
N ILE A 546 2.49 44.87 1.63
CA ILE A 546 1.73 46.13 1.69
C ILE A 546 1.94 46.84 3.04
N ILE A 547 2.09 46.09 4.14
CA ILE A 547 2.20 46.64 5.50
C ILE A 547 3.67 46.88 5.91
N PHE A 548 4.60 46.01 5.50
CA PHE A 548 5.98 45.97 6.03
C PHE A 548 7.10 46.26 5.01
N PHE A 549 6.81 46.41 3.71
CA PHE A 549 7.77 46.85 2.66
C PHE A 549 9.18 46.17 2.70
N TRP A 550 9.23 44.90 3.12
CA TRP A 550 10.44 44.19 3.53
C TRP A 550 11.16 43.42 2.40
N MET A 551 10.66 43.51 1.16
CA MET A 551 11.21 42.85 -0.04
C MET A 551 12.73 43.03 -0.32
N PRO A 552 13.43 44.07 0.15
CA PRO A 552 14.89 44.16 -0.04
C PRO A 552 15.70 43.13 0.76
N TRP A 553 15.15 42.55 1.85
CA TRP A 553 15.90 41.67 2.76
C TRP A 553 15.78 40.16 2.44
N VAL A 554 14.83 39.75 1.59
CA VAL A 554 14.64 38.34 1.17
C VAL A 554 15.47 37.97 -0.07
N LYS A 555 15.92 38.95 -0.85
CA LYS A 555 16.69 38.76 -2.09
C LYS A 555 18.21 38.71 -1.87
N VAL A 556 18.69 37.89 -0.94
CA VAL A 556 20.11 37.50 -0.91
C VAL A 556 20.25 36.15 -1.62
N CYS A 557 20.21 36.17 -2.95
CA CYS A 557 20.64 35.03 -3.77
C CYS A 557 22.15 35.17 -4.03
N LEU A 558 22.96 34.34 -3.39
CA LEU A 558 24.40 34.22 -3.73
C LEU A 558 24.52 33.59 -5.13
N PRO A 559 25.17 34.26 -6.11
CA PRO A 559 25.33 33.70 -7.45
C PRO A 559 26.35 32.56 -7.43
N PHE A 560 25.91 31.34 -7.71
CA PHE A 560 26.79 30.21 -8.02
C PHE A 560 27.12 30.21 -9.52
N PRO A 561 28.40 30.24 -9.92
CA PRO A 561 28.80 30.19 -11.33
C PRO A 561 28.51 28.81 -11.94
N LYS A 562 28.02 28.80 -13.19
CA LYS A 562 27.86 27.58 -13.99
C LYS A 562 29.25 26.97 -14.24
N MET A 563 29.48 25.75 -13.77
CA MET A 563 30.68 25.01 -14.16
C MET A 563 30.62 24.70 -15.66
N PRO A 564 31.65 25.05 -16.45
CA PRO A 564 31.69 24.72 -17.87
C PRO A 564 31.71 23.19 -18.00
N LYS A 565 30.80 22.66 -18.82
CA LYS A 565 30.88 21.27 -19.28
C LYS A 565 32.19 21.12 -20.03
N GLY A 566 33.04 20.19 -19.58
CA GLY A 566 34.24 19.79 -20.31
C GLY A 566 33.85 19.41 -21.73
N SER A 567 34.47 20.07 -22.71
CA SER A 567 34.42 19.69 -24.11
C SER A 567 35.17 18.37 -24.28
N ASP A 568 34.50 17.41 -24.93
CA ASP A 568 35.12 16.19 -25.44
C ASP A 568 36.33 16.54 -26.30
N GLY A 569 37.46 15.93 -25.98
CA GLY A 569 38.70 15.90 -26.77
C GLY A 569 39.26 14.49 -26.74
#